data_AF-A0A1S2MBZ6-F1
#
_entry.id   AF-A0A1S2MBZ6-F1
#
_cell.length_a   1.000
_cell.length_b   1.000
_cell.length_c   1.000
_cell.angle_alpha   90.00
_cell.angle_beta   90.00
_cell.angle_gamma   90.00
#
_symmetry.space_group_name_H-M   'P 1'
#
loop_
_entity.id
_entity.type
_entity.pdbx_description
1 polymer ?
#
loop_
_entity_poly.entity_id
_entity_poly.type
_entity_poly.pdbx_seq_one_letter_code
_entity_poly.pdbx_strand_id
1 'polypeptide(L)'
;MEQLINHLYDNRITEDTLGVLYINEMMSKVEGIPNLSAVVLLIVESAKPNPLEHYDIKNKLVQLQWINKDELERGSVNSSDSHLIDWVLSGMVLFEKDEYITMYRENINDFPLMERKQKMLTELAKLIRKYNYGKKLFLNGCYLDAFNTIVCSLQHLAKLSIIEHGYYPEVNVWKQVKRIEPEIYKLYDEIVTGGENLEKRLELLFLAIDFAIASKSKLSATYLIEILNLKEPVDIEGVITQLEFKGCVVELNLLVDYLVQKGIIDIMKVKTDSEEIFRRFYYVRFR
;
A
#
# COMPACT_ATOMS: atom_id res chain seq x y z
N MET A 1 -32.28 12.40 8.23
CA MET A 1 -31.50 11.22 7.80
C MET A 1 -30.60 10.81 8.94
N GLU A 2 -29.78 11.72 9.44
CA GLU A 2 -28.94 11.57 10.64
C GLU A 2 -29.67 10.99 11.85
N GLN A 3 -30.85 11.50 12.24
CA GLN A 3 -31.61 10.94 13.36
C GLN A 3 -32.01 9.46 13.18
N LEU A 4 -32.23 9.00 11.94
CA LEU A 4 -32.55 7.59 11.67
C LEU A 4 -31.30 6.70 11.61
N ILE A 5 -30.13 7.30 11.35
CA ILE A 5 -28.85 6.60 11.32
C ILE A 5 -28.44 6.18 12.72
N ASN A 6 -28.78 6.95 13.75
CA ASN A 6 -28.55 6.57 15.15
C ASN A 6 -29.15 5.19 15.48
N HIS A 7 -30.35 4.90 14.99
CA HIS A 7 -30.96 3.58 15.14
C HIS A 7 -30.20 2.42 14.47
N LEU A 8 -29.31 2.71 13.51
CA LEU A 8 -28.45 1.70 12.90
C LEU A 8 -27.25 1.33 13.77
N TYR A 9 -26.83 2.13 14.75
CA TYR A 9 -25.62 1.80 15.53
C TYR A 9 -25.81 1.86 17.04
N ASP A 10 -26.80 2.58 17.58
CA ASP A 10 -26.99 2.78 19.02
C ASP A 10 -27.03 1.44 19.79
N ASN A 11 -27.84 0.49 19.33
CA ASN A 11 -27.98 -0.84 19.97
C ASN A 11 -26.80 -1.79 19.67
N ARG A 12 -25.84 -1.36 18.86
CA ARG A 12 -24.67 -2.13 18.43
C ARG A 12 -23.37 -1.62 19.06
N ILE A 13 -23.40 -0.45 19.71
CA ILE A 13 -22.28 0.02 20.53
C ILE A 13 -22.16 -0.94 21.73
N THR A 14 -20.99 -1.51 21.89
CA THR A 14 -20.63 -2.39 23.00
C THR A 14 -19.31 -1.93 23.61
N GLU A 15 -18.85 -2.57 24.69
CA GLU A 15 -17.52 -2.28 25.25
C GLU A 15 -16.36 -2.50 24.26
N ASP A 16 -16.61 -3.31 23.23
CA ASP A 16 -15.69 -3.67 22.15
C ASP A 16 -15.65 -2.61 21.02
N THR A 17 -16.56 -1.63 21.04
CA THR A 17 -16.65 -0.59 20.01
C THR A 17 -15.65 0.54 20.30
N LEU A 18 -14.77 0.80 19.33
CA LEU A 18 -13.77 1.88 19.38
C LEU A 18 -14.29 3.17 18.76
N GLY A 19 -15.16 3.06 17.76
CA GLY A 19 -15.77 4.23 17.15
C GLY A 19 -16.81 3.92 16.10
N VAL A 20 -17.60 4.94 15.77
CA VAL A 20 -18.60 4.90 14.71
C VAL A 20 -18.43 6.14 13.84
N LEU A 21 -18.27 5.92 12.54
CA LEU A 21 -18.15 6.99 11.55
C LEU A 21 -19.33 6.97 10.59
N TYR A 22 -19.77 8.17 10.21
CA TYR A 22 -20.70 8.38 9.12
C TYR A 22 -19.99 9.01 7.93
N ILE A 23 -20.10 8.39 6.77
CA ILE A 23 -19.54 8.88 5.52
C ILE A 23 -20.67 9.01 4.52
N ASN A 24 -20.90 10.21 3.99
CA ASN A 24 -21.82 10.41 2.88
C ASN A 24 -21.07 10.49 1.54
N GLU A 25 -21.80 10.40 0.43
CA GLU A 25 -21.23 10.48 -0.94
C GLU A 25 -20.36 11.72 -1.18
N MET A 26 -20.63 12.84 -0.50
CA MET A 26 -19.86 14.09 -0.66
C MET A 26 -18.57 14.13 0.17
N MET A 27 -18.41 13.25 1.16
CA MET A 27 -17.26 13.20 2.05
C MET A 27 -16.15 12.27 1.51
N SER A 28 -16.53 11.19 0.83
CA SER A 28 -15.58 10.21 0.27
C SER A 28 -14.90 10.73 -1.00
N LYS A 29 -13.58 10.56 -1.10
CA LYS A 29 -12.80 10.78 -2.34
C LYS A 29 -12.81 9.57 -3.27
N VAL A 30 -13.32 8.43 -2.81
CA VAL A 30 -13.47 7.18 -3.58
C VAL A 30 -14.85 7.15 -4.23
N GLU A 31 -14.92 6.70 -5.48
CA GLU A 31 -16.20 6.39 -6.12
C GLU A 31 -16.97 5.37 -5.26
N GLY A 32 -18.14 5.78 -4.79
CA GLY A 32 -18.99 4.94 -3.95
C GLY A 32 -19.61 3.77 -4.73
N ILE A 33 -20.22 2.84 -4.01
CA ILE A 33 -21.09 1.83 -4.60
C ILE A 33 -22.25 2.56 -5.31
N PRO A 34 -22.63 2.19 -6.56
CA PRO A 34 -23.75 2.83 -7.25
C PRO A 34 -25.01 2.84 -6.38
N ASN A 35 -25.62 4.03 -6.23
CA ASN A 35 -26.80 4.30 -5.40
C ASN A 35 -26.59 4.26 -3.87
N LEU A 36 -25.37 4.07 -3.38
CA LEU A 36 -25.06 4.10 -1.94
C LEU A 36 -24.94 5.53 -1.42
N SER A 37 -25.96 5.97 -0.71
CA SER A 37 -26.05 7.34 -0.18
C SER A 37 -25.16 7.59 1.04
N ALA A 38 -24.86 6.55 1.81
CA ALA A 38 -23.96 6.66 2.96
C ALA A 38 -23.40 5.32 3.45
N VAL A 39 -22.27 5.40 4.14
CA VAL A 39 -21.64 4.33 4.92
C VAL A 39 -21.64 4.70 6.39
N VAL A 40 -22.00 3.75 7.25
CA VAL A 40 -21.79 3.78 8.69
C VAL A 40 -20.74 2.72 9.00
N LEU A 41 -19.57 3.16 9.46
CA LEU A 41 -18.44 2.29 9.76
C LEU A 41 -18.36 2.10 11.29
N LEU A 42 -18.54 0.86 11.76
CA LEU A 42 -18.30 0.48 13.16
C LEU A 42 -16.89 -0.08 13.30
N ILE A 43 -16.05 0.61 14.05
CA ILE A 43 -14.70 0.16 14.37
C ILE A 43 -14.74 -0.58 15.71
N VAL A 44 -14.26 -1.82 15.74
CA VAL A 44 -14.25 -2.68 16.93
C VAL A 44 -12.84 -3.19 17.25
N GLU A 45 -12.56 -3.48 18.53
CA GLU A 45 -11.24 -4.00 18.96
C GLU A 45 -11.09 -5.47 18.54
N SER A 46 -12.11 -6.31 18.75
CA SER A 46 -11.99 -7.74 18.49
C SER A 46 -12.03 -8.12 17.01
N ALA A 47 -11.23 -9.14 16.64
CA ALA A 47 -11.26 -9.79 15.33
C ALA A 47 -12.51 -10.69 15.18
N LYS A 48 -13.70 -10.08 15.14
CA LYS A 48 -14.97 -10.72 14.81
C LYS A 48 -15.20 -10.71 13.29
N PRO A 49 -16.12 -11.54 12.75
CA PRO A 49 -16.49 -11.42 11.34
C PRO A 49 -16.97 -10.00 11.07
N ASN A 50 -16.48 -9.37 10.00
CA ASN A 50 -16.92 -8.06 9.53
C ASN A 50 -18.26 -8.22 8.82
N PRO A 51 -19.39 -8.07 9.51
CA PRO A 51 -20.67 -8.11 8.83
C PRO A 51 -20.72 -6.90 7.90
N LEU A 52 -21.45 -7.05 6.81
CA LEU A 52 -21.80 -5.96 5.94
C LEU A 52 -23.30 -6.06 5.72
N GLU A 53 -24.01 -5.01 6.14
CA GLU A 53 -25.46 -4.94 6.08
C GLU A 53 -25.88 -3.74 5.23
N HIS A 54 -26.96 -3.90 4.47
CA HIS A 54 -27.55 -2.85 3.66
C HIS A 54 -28.94 -2.49 4.18
N TYR A 55 -29.20 -1.20 4.25
CA TYR A 55 -30.46 -0.62 4.72
C TYR A 55 -31.04 0.31 3.68
N ASP A 56 -32.38 0.32 3.57
CA ASP A 56 -33.09 1.38 2.88
C ASP A 56 -33.62 2.39 3.91
N ILE A 57 -33.16 3.63 3.82
CA ILE A 57 -33.66 4.72 4.66
C ILE A 57 -34.22 5.82 3.75
N LYS A 58 -35.55 5.85 3.61
CA LYS A 58 -36.26 6.83 2.77
C LYS A 58 -35.83 6.75 1.30
N ASN A 59 -35.78 5.53 0.74
CA ASN A 59 -35.34 5.22 -0.62
C ASN A 59 -33.88 5.57 -0.89
N LYS A 60 -33.06 5.53 0.16
CA LYS A 60 -31.61 5.72 0.08
C LYS A 60 -30.91 4.50 0.65
N LEU A 61 -30.01 3.90 -0.14
CA LEU A 61 -29.20 2.78 0.32
C LEU A 61 -28.15 3.29 1.32
N VAL A 62 -28.10 2.67 2.49
CA VAL A 62 -27.10 2.92 3.53
C VAL A 62 -26.41 1.61 3.86
N GLN A 63 -25.07 1.62 3.88
CA GLN A 63 -24.27 0.46 4.26
C GLN A 63 -23.84 0.61 5.71
N LEU A 64 -23.97 -0.48 6.47
CA LEU A 64 -23.41 -0.63 7.80
C LEU A 64 -22.30 -1.67 7.70
N GLN A 65 -21.06 -1.29 8.00
CA GLN A 65 -19.91 -2.17 7.89
C GLN A 65 -19.12 -2.14 9.20
N TRP A 66 -18.71 -3.31 9.66
CA TRP A 66 -17.79 -3.41 10.77
C TRP A 66 -16.38 -3.59 10.24
N ILE A 67 -15.43 -3.01 10.94
CA ILE A 67 -14.01 -3.17 10.71
C ILE A 67 -13.35 -3.39 12.06
N ASN A 68 -12.46 -4.38 12.15
CA ASN A 68 -11.66 -4.53 13.35
C ASN A 68 -10.42 -3.64 13.29
N LYS A 69 -9.85 -3.35 14.46
CA LYS A 69 -8.64 -2.54 14.61
C LYS A 69 -7.48 -3.03 13.73
N ASP A 70 -7.22 -4.33 13.71
CA ASP A 70 -6.15 -4.91 12.89
C ASP A 70 -6.36 -4.62 11.39
N GLU A 71 -7.59 -4.60 10.90
CA GLU A 71 -7.87 -4.27 9.50
C GLU A 71 -7.66 -2.81 9.19
N LEU A 72 -8.02 -1.94 10.13
CA LEU A 72 -7.76 -0.52 10.00
C LEU A 72 -6.25 -0.27 9.96
N GLU A 73 -5.51 -0.90 10.87
CA GLU A 73 -4.04 -0.89 10.93
C GLU A 73 -3.37 -1.61 9.75
N ARG A 74 -4.02 -2.59 9.11
CA ARG A 74 -3.54 -3.23 7.86
C ARG A 74 -3.86 -2.42 6.61
N GLY A 75 -4.97 -1.69 6.56
CA GLY A 75 -5.23 -0.71 5.51
C GLY A 75 -4.26 0.47 5.57
N SER A 76 -3.78 0.70 6.78
CA SER A 76 -2.43 1.14 7.19
C SER A 76 -1.22 0.75 6.33
N VAL A 77 -1.25 -0.33 5.57
CA VAL A 77 -0.05 -0.93 4.95
C VAL A 77 -0.35 -1.41 3.53
N ASN A 78 -1.59 -1.83 3.28
CA ASN A 78 -2.04 -2.36 2.00
C ASN A 78 -2.82 -1.32 1.19
N SER A 79 -2.31 -1.06 -0.03
CA SER A 79 -2.92 -0.18 -1.03
C SER A 79 -4.36 -0.53 -1.46
N SER A 80 -4.83 -1.76 -1.17
CA SER A 80 -6.17 -2.25 -1.50
C SER A 80 -7.26 -1.60 -0.64
N ASP A 81 -6.88 -1.11 0.54
CA ASP A 81 -7.78 -0.62 1.58
C ASP A 81 -7.71 0.90 1.72
N SER A 82 -7.17 1.61 0.71
CA SER A 82 -7.04 3.07 0.73
C SER A 82 -8.38 3.80 0.92
N HIS A 83 -9.49 3.14 0.60
CA HIS A 83 -10.84 3.64 0.85
C HIS A 83 -11.22 3.66 2.33
N LEU A 84 -10.77 2.68 3.12
CA LEU A 84 -11.00 2.65 4.57
C LEU A 84 -10.27 3.81 5.25
N ILE A 85 -9.04 4.10 4.82
CA ILE A 85 -8.28 5.26 5.31
C ILE A 85 -8.98 6.57 4.93
N ASP A 86 -9.45 6.71 3.69
CA ASP A 86 -10.21 7.88 3.26
C ASP A 86 -11.49 8.07 4.08
N TRP A 87 -12.23 7.00 4.37
CA TRP A 87 -13.41 7.05 5.24
C TRP A 87 -13.08 7.46 6.67
N VAL A 88 -11.99 6.96 7.24
CA VAL A 88 -11.57 7.36 8.59
C VAL A 88 -11.10 8.81 8.62
N LEU A 89 -10.42 9.30 7.59
CA LEU A 89 -9.98 10.70 7.52
C LEU A 89 -11.13 11.68 7.25
N SER A 90 -12.10 11.31 6.42
CA SER A 90 -13.17 12.21 5.96
C SER A 90 -14.49 12.09 6.72
N GLY A 91 -14.74 10.95 7.38
CA GLY A 91 -16.02 10.64 8.01
C GLY A 91 -16.35 11.54 9.20
N MET A 92 -17.64 11.75 9.44
CA MET A 92 -18.12 12.40 10.66
C MET A 92 -18.09 11.40 11.82
N VAL A 93 -17.45 11.76 12.93
CA VAL A 93 -17.44 10.93 14.15
C VAL A 93 -18.81 11.00 14.80
N LEU A 94 -19.50 9.86 14.87
CA LEU A 94 -20.78 9.71 15.57
C LEU A 94 -20.57 9.25 17.02
N PHE A 95 -19.55 8.41 17.24
CA PHE A 95 -19.13 7.90 18.53
C PHE A 95 -17.64 7.59 18.48
N GLU A 96 -16.91 7.83 19.56
CA GLU A 96 -15.55 7.33 19.75
C GLU A 96 -15.31 6.98 21.22
N LYS A 97 -14.57 5.91 21.45
CA LYS A 97 -14.12 5.47 22.76
C LYS A 97 -12.69 5.95 22.96
N ASP A 98 -12.42 6.59 24.09
CA ASP A 98 -11.07 7.03 24.50
C ASP A 98 -10.32 7.81 23.39
N GLU A 99 -11.04 8.64 22.62
CA GLU A 99 -10.50 9.45 21.50
C GLU A 99 -9.80 8.62 20.40
N TYR A 100 -10.14 7.34 20.26
CA TYR A 100 -9.46 6.41 19.35
C TYR A 100 -9.38 6.91 17.90
N ILE A 101 -10.50 7.40 17.34
CA ILE A 101 -10.53 7.89 15.95
C ILE A 101 -9.67 9.14 15.81
N THR A 102 -9.75 10.05 16.78
CA THR A 102 -8.97 11.27 16.82
C THR A 102 -7.46 10.96 16.84
N MET A 103 -7.00 10.10 17.75
CA MET A 103 -5.61 9.65 17.81
C MET A 103 -5.17 8.92 16.53
N TYR A 104 -6.05 8.12 15.93
CA TYR A 104 -5.74 7.43 14.68
C TYR A 104 -5.52 8.40 13.51
N ARG A 105 -6.33 9.47 13.42
CA ARG A 105 -6.15 10.54 12.43
C ARG A 105 -4.84 11.30 12.64
N GLU A 106 -4.52 11.62 13.88
CA GLU A 106 -3.24 12.26 14.24
C GLU A 106 -2.05 11.38 13.82
N ASN A 107 -2.09 10.08 14.12
CA ASN A 107 -1.07 9.13 13.69
C ASN A 107 -0.90 9.09 12.16
N ILE A 108 -1.99 9.09 11.37
CA ILE A 108 -1.88 9.14 9.90
C ILE A 108 -1.23 10.44 9.43
N ASN A 109 -1.59 11.58 10.05
CA ASN A 109 -1.05 12.88 9.69
C ASN A 109 0.42 13.04 10.07
N ASP A 110 0.81 12.55 11.24
CA ASP A 110 2.20 12.53 11.72
C ASP A 110 3.06 11.52 10.94
N PHE A 111 2.40 10.48 10.44
CA PHE A 111 2.93 9.37 9.67
C PHE A 111 4.27 8.85 10.24
N PRO A 112 4.28 8.04 11.30
CA PRO A 112 5.49 7.66 12.02
C PRO A 112 6.60 7.07 11.14
N LEU A 113 7.87 7.30 11.53
CA LEU A 113 9.03 6.88 10.73
C LEU A 113 9.08 5.37 10.46
N MET A 114 8.72 4.54 11.43
CA MET A 114 8.73 3.07 11.27
C MET A 114 7.71 2.64 10.21
N GLU A 115 6.49 3.17 10.29
CA GLU A 115 5.43 2.89 9.33
C GLU A 115 5.81 3.37 7.91
N ARG A 116 6.44 4.55 7.81
CA ARG A 116 7.02 5.04 6.55
C ARG A 116 7.99 4.05 5.94
N LYS A 117 8.97 3.57 6.73
CA LYS A 117 9.97 2.60 6.26
C LYS A 117 9.33 1.28 5.79
N GLN A 118 8.36 0.77 6.53
CA GLN A 118 7.62 -0.44 6.15
C GLN A 118 6.86 -0.26 4.84
N LYS A 119 6.11 0.83 4.68
CA LYS A 119 5.37 1.11 3.44
C LYS A 119 6.28 1.39 2.25
N MET A 120 7.42 2.08 2.44
CA MET A 120 8.39 2.27 1.36
C MET A 120 8.90 0.91 0.85
N LEU A 121 9.22 -0.02 1.76
CA LEU A 121 9.65 -1.36 1.38
C LEU A 121 8.56 -2.09 0.59
N THR A 122 7.30 -2.00 1.05
CA THR A 122 6.14 -2.59 0.39
C THR A 122 5.90 -2.05 -1.01
N GLU A 123 5.90 -0.73 -1.17
CA GLU A 123 5.67 -0.11 -2.47
C GLU A 123 6.86 -0.33 -3.42
N LEU A 124 8.11 -0.35 -2.91
CA LEU A 124 9.28 -0.74 -3.70
C LEU A 124 9.17 -2.18 -4.23
N ALA A 125 8.74 -3.13 -3.39
CA ALA A 125 8.60 -4.52 -3.78
C ALA A 125 7.52 -4.71 -4.87
N LYS A 126 6.37 -4.03 -4.72
CA LYS A 126 5.29 -4.02 -5.74
C LYS A 126 5.73 -3.34 -7.04
N LEU A 127 6.45 -2.22 -6.93
CA LEU A 127 7.04 -1.49 -8.05
C LEU A 127 7.95 -2.40 -8.88
N ILE A 128 8.93 -3.06 -8.25
CA ILE A 128 9.86 -3.98 -8.93
C ILE A 128 9.12 -5.16 -9.57
N ARG A 129 8.14 -5.74 -8.88
CA ARG A 129 7.34 -6.85 -9.43
C ARG A 129 6.61 -6.44 -10.71
N LYS A 130 5.90 -5.30 -10.69
CA LYS A 130 5.17 -4.80 -11.87
C LYS A 130 6.12 -4.40 -12.99
N TYR A 131 7.20 -3.70 -12.68
CA TYR A 131 8.24 -3.35 -13.65
C TYR A 131 8.77 -4.59 -14.40
N ASN A 132 9.22 -5.61 -13.65
CA ASN A 132 9.81 -6.82 -14.24
C ASN A 132 8.80 -7.58 -15.10
N TYR A 133 7.56 -7.71 -14.64
CA TYR A 133 6.52 -8.39 -15.42
C TYR A 133 6.16 -7.59 -16.68
N GLY A 134 6.02 -6.27 -16.57
CA GLY A 134 5.76 -5.40 -17.72
C GLY A 134 6.88 -5.46 -18.75
N LYS A 135 8.14 -5.47 -18.30
CA LYS A 135 9.32 -5.56 -19.17
C LYS A 135 9.35 -6.88 -19.93
N LYS A 136 8.97 -7.99 -19.28
CA LYS A 136 8.84 -9.29 -19.95
C LYS A 136 7.75 -9.28 -21.04
N LEU A 137 6.60 -8.67 -20.77
CA LEU A 137 5.52 -8.53 -21.76
C LEU A 137 5.95 -7.67 -22.95
N PHE A 138 6.64 -6.55 -22.68
CA PHE A 138 7.17 -5.67 -23.71
C PHE A 138 8.17 -6.39 -24.64
N LEU A 139 9.13 -7.11 -24.08
CA LEU A 139 10.12 -7.88 -24.85
C LEU A 139 9.49 -9.00 -25.70
N ASN A 140 8.30 -9.47 -25.33
CA ASN A 140 7.54 -10.47 -26.09
C ASN A 140 6.59 -9.84 -27.14
N GLY A 141 6.61 -8.51 -27.32
CA GLY A 141 5.72 -7.81 -28.24
C GLY A 141 4.28 -7.63 -27.74
N CYS A 142 3.97 -8.00 -26.49
CA CYS A 142 2.64 -7.85 -25.88
C CYS A 142 2.44 -6.42 -25.36
N TYR A 143 2.44 -5.42 -26.25
CA TYR A 143 2.52 -4.01 -25.85
C TYR A 143 1.31 -3.50 -25.05
N LEU A 144 0.09 -3.99 -25.33
CA LEU A 144 -1.11 -3.58 -24.58
C LEU A 144 -1.07 -4.08 -23.13
N ASP A 145 -0.63 -5.32 -22.91
CA ASP A 145 -0.46 -5.90 -21.57
C ASP A 145 0.70 -5.24 -20.83
N ALA A 146 1.78 -4.93 -21.56
CA ALA A 146 2.91 -4.19 -21.02
C ALA A 146 2.48 -2.79 -20.55
N PHE A 147 1.65 -2.08 -21.33
CA PHE A 147 1.07 -0.79 -20.96
C PHE A 147 0.29 -0.86 -19.65
N ASN A 148 -0.68 -1.78 -19.54
CA ASN A 148 -1.45 -1.94 -18.30
C ASN A 148 -0.55 -2.20 -17.09
N THR A 149 0.46 -3.05 -17.28
CA THR A 149 1.36 -3.44 -16.20
C THR A 149 2.30 -2.30 -15.78
N ILE A 150 2.88 -1.58 -16.74
CA ILE A 150 3.84 -0.50 -16.46
C ILE A 150 3.14 0.73 -15.86
N VAL A 151 1.89 0.99 -16.22
CA VAL A 151 1.07 2.03 -15.57
C VAL A 151 0.85 1.69 -14.10
N CYS A 152 0.56 0.43 -13.74
CA CYS A 152 0.52 0.01 -12.33
C CYS A 152 1.89 0.18 -11.64
N SER A 153 2.98 -0.14 -12.32
CA SER A 153 4.34 0.11 -11.82
C SER A 153 4.54 1.59 -11.50
N LEU A 154 4.16 2.48 -12.41
CA LEU A 154 4.27 3.93 -12.22
C LEU A 154 3.41 4.42 -11.05
N GLN A 155 2.24 3.83 -10.83
CA GLN A 155 1.40 4.14 -9.67
C GLN A 155 2.10 3.79 -8.34
N HIS A 156 2.79 2.65 -8.27
CA HIS A 156 3.61 2.30 -7.10
C HIS A 156 4.80 3.24 -6.93
N LEU A 157 5.43 3.69 -8.02
CA LEU A 157 6.48 4.71 -7.96
C LEU A 157 5.95 6.04 -7.39
N ALA A 158 4.76 6.47 -7.81
CA ALA A 158 4.12 7.67 -7.27
C ALA A 158 3.84 7.55 -5.77
N LYS A 159 3.27 6.41 -5.33
CA LYS A 159 3.05 6.14 -3.89
C LYS A 159 4.36 6.13 -3.11
N LEU A 160 5.40 5.50 -3.65
CA LEU A 160 6.72 5.45 -3.03
C LEU A 160 7.29 6.84 -2.82
N SER A 161 7.23 7.70 -3.85
CA SER A 161 7.67 9.10 -3.77
C SER A 161 6.89 9.90 -2.72
N ILE A 162 5.58 9.72 -2.65
CA ILE A 162 4.73 10.39 -1.64
C ILE A 162 5.16 9.99 -0.22
N ILE A 163 5.41 8.69 0.03
CA ILE A 163 5.86 8.17 1.32
C ILE A 163 7.25 8.69 1.67
N GLU A 164 8.16 8.71 0.69
CA GLU A 164 9.53 9.20 0.85
C GLU A 164 9.57 10.66 1.33
N HIS A 165 8.61 11.48 0.88
CA HIS A 165 8.44 12.87 1.32
C HIS A 165 7.68 13.02 2.65
N GLY A 166 7.32 11.92 3.29
CA GLY A 166 6.68 11.93 4.61
C GLY A 166 5.16 12.07 4.59
N TYR A 167 4.52 11.87 3.44
CA TYR A 167 3.06 11.97 3.30
C TYR A 167 2.41 10.61 3.13
N TYR A 168 1.20 10.45 3.66
CA TYR A 168 0.40 9.27 3.43
C TYR A 168 -0.14 9.25 1.98
N PRO A 169 0.01 8.15 1.20
CA PRO A 169 -0.58 8.07 -0.13
C PRO A 169 -2.12 8.08 -0.09
N GLU A 170 -2.71 9.11 -0.67
CA GLU A 170 -4.15 9.25 -0.79
C GLU A 170 -4.71 8.46 -1.99
N VAL A 171 -6.04 8.31 -2.03
CA VAL A 171 -6.78 7.75 -3.18
C VAL A 171 -6.44 8.51 -4.47
N ASN A 172 -6.38 9.85 -4.40
CA ASN A 172 -6.05 10.73 -5.52
C ASN A 172 -4.53 10.86 -5.75
N VAL A 173 -3.83 9.72 -5.81
CA VAL A 173 -2.36 9.63 -5.86
C VAL A 173 -1.73 10.55 -6.91
N TRP A 174 -2.32 10.68 -8.10
CA TRP A 174 -1.76 11.50 -9.18
C TRP A 174 -1.84 13.01 -8.91
N LYS A 175 -2.91 13.48 -8.24
CA LYS A 175 -3.01 14.88 -7.80
C LYS A 175 -1.99 15.18 -6.72
N GLN A 176 -1.74 14.21 -5.83
CA GLN A 176 -0.79 14.33 -4.75
C GLN A 176 0.65 14.34 -5.27
N VAL A 177 1.05 13.34 -6.07
CA VAL A 177 2.42 13.26 -6.62
C VAL A 177 2.73 14.43 -7.55
N LYS A 178 1.75 14.97 -8.29
CA LYS A 178 1.96 16.16 -9.13
C LYS A 178 2.45 17.37 -8.33
N ARG A 179 2.12 17.48 -7.04
CA ARG A 179 2.59 18.57 -6.17
C ARG A 179 3.91 18.24 -5.49
N ILE A 180 4.19 16.95 -5.25
CA ILE A 180 5.35 16.47 -4.51
C ILE A 180 6.55 16.20 -5.43
N GLU A 181 6.36 15.41 -6.48
CA GLU A 181 7.39 15.04 -7.46
C GLU A 181 6.78 15.08 -8.88
N PRO A 182 6.61 16.29 -9.47
CA PRO A 182 5.90 16.50 -10.74
C PRO A 182 6.47 15.70 -11.92
N GLU A 183 7.75 15.32 -11.86
CA GLU A 183 8.44 14.51 -12.85
C GLU A 183 7.78 13.13 -13.00
N ILE A 184 7.34 12.52 -11.90
CA ILE A 184 6.63 11.23 -11.94
C ILE A 184 5.25 11.39 -12.60
N TYR A 185 4.55 12.49 -12.33
CA TYR A 185 3.27 12.79 -13.00
C TYR A 185 3.47 12.94 -14.52
N LYS A 186 4.55 13.62 -14.96
CA LYS A 186 4.85 13.79 -16.39
C LYS A 186 5.08 12.47 -17.10
N LEU A 187 5.64 11.46 -16.44
CA LEU A 187 5.77 10.12 -17.02
C LEU A 187 4.41 9.50 -17.35
N TYR A 188 3.40 9.72 -16.49
CA TYR A 188 2.04 9.25 -16.72
C TYR A 188 1.36 10.04 -17.85
N ASP A 189 1.55 11.35 -17.87
CA ASP A 189 1.02 12.23 -18.91
C ASP A 189 1.55 11.80 -20.28
N GLU A 190 2.87 11.64 -20.41
CA GLU A 190 3.53 11.28 -21.68
C GLU A 190 3.11 9.90 -22.22
N ILE A 191 2.93 8.90 -21.35
CA ILE A 191 2.48 7.57 -21.80
C ILE A 191 1.03 7.59 -22.31
N VAL A 192 0.22 8.56 -21.89
CA VAL A 192 -1.17 8.73 -22.34
C VAL A 192 -1.25 9.64 -23.56
N THR A 193 -0.66 10.84 -23.50
CA THR A 193 -0.84 11.91 -24.48
C THR A 193 0.27 12.00 -25.52
N GLY A 194 1.40 11.31 -25.33
CA GLY A 194 2.54 11.38 -26.23
C GLY A 194 2.19 10.98 -27.66
N GLY A 195 2.75 11.71 -28.63
CA GLY A 195 2.47 11.51 -30.07
C GLY A 195 3.21 10.34 -30.71
N GLU A 196 4.19 9.75 -30.02
CA GLU A 196 4.92 8.57 -30.49
C GLU A 196 4.06 7.31 -30.45
N ASN A 197 4.46 6.28 -31.21
CA ASN A 197 3.80 4.98 -31.14
C ASN A 197 3.92 4.37 -29.72
N LEU A 198 3.00 3.47 -29.38
CA LEU A 198 2.93 2.89 -28.03
C LEU A 198 4.24 2.20 -27.63
N GLU A 199 4.88 1.48 -28.55
CA GLU A 199 6.14 0.77 -28.31
C GLU A 199 7.23 1.71 -27.81
N LYS A 200 7.50 2.82 -28.51
CA LYS A 200 8.51 3.80 -28.12
C LYS A 200 8.16 4.49 -26.79
N ARG A 201 6.89 4.81 -26.57
CA ARG A 201 6.46 5.42 -25.29
C ARG A 201 6.68 4.46 -24.13
N LEU A 202 6.41 3.17 -24.33
CA LEU A 202 6.71 2.13 -23.33
C LEU A 202 8.20 2.00 -23.09
N GLU A 203 9.02 1.97 -24.14
CA GLU A 203 10.48 1.88 -24.04
C GLU A 203 11.05 3.00 -23.16
N LEU A 204 10.67 4.25 -23.44
CA LEU A 204 11.08 5.41 -22.65
C LEU A 204 10.59 5.33 -21.19
N LEU A 205 9.35 4.87 -20.97
CA LEU A 205 8.81 4.72 -19.64
C LEU A 205 9.55 3.63 -18.83
N PHE A 206 9.93 2.52 -19.46
CA PHE A 206 10.76 1.49 -18.81
C PHE A 206 12.13 2.03 -18.42
N LEU A 207 12.76 2.86 -19.25
CA LEU A 207 14.04 3.49 -18.91
C LEU A 207 13.91 4.43 -17.71
N ALA A 208 12.87 5.28 -17.71
CA ALA A 208 12.62 6.22 -16.63
C ALA A 208 12.32 5.50 -15.29
N ILE A 209 11.48 4.46 -15.32
CA ILE A 209 11.16 3.70 -14.11
C ILE A 209 12.36 2.89 -13.61
N ASP A 210 13.20 2.32 -14.48
CA ASP A 210 14.42 1.61 -14.04
C ASP A 210 15.38 2.54 -13.29
N PHE A 211 15.58 3.75 -13.81
CA PHE A 211 16.37 4.78 -13.15
C PHE A 211 15.76 5.17 -11.79
N ALA A 212 14.44 5.34 -11.73
CA ALA A 212 13.74 5.68 -10.49
C ALA A 212 13.84 4.56 -9.44
N ILE A 213 13.71 3.30 -9.84
CA ILE A 213 13.92 2.15 -8.94
C ILE A 213 15.36 2.20 -8.42
N ALA A 214 16.36 2.33 -9.28
CA ALA A 214 17.77 2.32 -8.88
C ALA A 214 18.10 3.45 -7.89
N SER A 215 17.61 4.66 -8.14
CA SER A 215 17.88 5.84 -7.30
C SER A 215 17.20 5.78 -5.93
N LYS A 216 15.97 5.23 -5.85
CA LYS A 216 15.19 5.18 -4.60
C LYS A 216 15.41 3.91 -3.78
N SER A 217 16.01 2.85 -4.37
CA SER A 217 16.08 1.51 -3.75
C SER A 217 16.74 1.47 -2.37
N LYS A 218 17.87 2.17 -2.17
CA LYS A 218 18.60 2.10 -0.89
C LYS A 218 17.78 2.68 0.26
N LEU A 219 17.18 3.85 0.05
CA LEU A 219 16.34 4.51 1.05
C LEU A 219 15.09 3.69 1.32
N SER A 220 14.42 3.24 0.27
CA SER A 220 13.17 2.48 0.39
C SER A 220 13.36 1.09 0.99
N ALA A 221 14.55 0.51 0.88
CA ALA A 221 14.90 -0.77 1.50
C ALA A 221 15.41 -0.65 2.96
N THR A 222 15.43 0.55 3.55
CA THR A 222 16.02 0.79 4.89
C THR A 222 15.45 -0.13 5.97
N TYR A 223 14.15 -0.43 5.96
CA TYR A 223 13.54 -1.33 6.94
C TYR A 223 14.18 -2.73 6.92
N LEU A 224 14.34 -3.31 5.72
CA LEU A 224 14.99 -4.60 5.55
C LEU A 224 16.48 -4.53 5.91
N ILE A 225 17.17 -3.47 5.50
CA ILE A 225 18.59 -3.27 5.81
C ILE A 225 18.81 -3.21 7.33
N GLU A 226 17.96 -2.50 8.06
CA GLU A 226 18.01 -2.41 9.53
C GLU A 226 17.81 -3.78 10.18
N ILE A 227 16.83 -4.56 9.71
CA ILE A 227 16.59 -5.92 10.19
C ILE A 227 17.80 -6.84 9.95
N LEU A 228 18.40 -6.77 8.75
CA LEU A 228 19.58 -7.56 8.39
C LEU A 228 20.85 -7.09 9.13
N ASN A 229 20.92 -5.83 9.55
CA ASN A 229 22.05 -5.31 10.34
C ASN A 229 22.03 -5.80 11.79
N LEU A 230 20.84 -6.01 12.36
CA LEU A 230 20.65 -6.37 13.76
C LEU A 230 20.98 -7.85 14.08
N LYS A 231 21.22 -8.70 13.06
CA LYS A 231 21.33 -10.15 13.22
C LYS A 231 22.55 -10.76 12.52
N GLU A 232 22.82 -12.02 12.86
CA GLU A 232 23.58 -12.92 11.99
C GLU A 232 22.87 -13.08 10.63
N PRO A 233 23.56 -13.51 9.56
CA PRO A 233 22.92 -13.73 8.26
C PRO A 233 21.62 -14.53 8.39
N VAL A 234 20.55 -14.04 7.76
CA VAL A 234 19.18 -14.57 7.91
C VAL A 234 18.74 -15.21 6.60
N ASP A 235 18.06 -16.35 6.66
CA ASP A 235 17.48 -16.94 5.45
C ASP A 235 16.17 -16.24 5.04
N ILE A 236 15.60 -16.65 3.91
CA ILE A 236 14.40 -15.99 3.38
C ILE A 236 13.18 -16.13 4.29
N GLU A 237 13.04 -17.27 4.98
CA GLU A 237 11.95 -17.50 5.93
C GLU A 237 12.08 -16.54 7.13
N GLY A 238 13.28 -16.42 7.70
CA GLY A 238 13.55 -15.48 8.77
C GLY A 238 13.28 -14.02 8.37
N VAL A 239 13.57 -13.64 7.11
CA VAL A 239 13.21 -12.31 6.59
C VAL A 239 11.69 -12.12 6.53
N ILE A 240 10.95 -13.10 5.99
CA ILE A 240 9.48 -13.04 5.90
C ILE A 240 8.85 -12.90 7.29
N THR A 241 9.29 -13.71 8.25
CA THR A 241 8.76 -13.69 9.62
C THR A 241 9.01 -12.34 10.30
N GLN A 242 10.20 -11.76 10.14
CA GLN A 242 10.59 -10.52 10.82
C GLN A 242 9.95 -9.27 10.22
N LEU A 243 9.69 -9.27 8.92
CA LEU A 243 9.02 -8.16 8.26
C LEU A 243 7.51 -8.14 8.50
N GLU A 244 6.95 -9.17 9.14
CA GLU A 244 5.50 -9.41 9.24
C GLU A 244 4.78 -9.28 7.89
N PHE A 245 5.50 -9.61 6.81
CA PHE A 245 5.12 -9.33 5.41
C PHE A 245 4.11 -10.36 4.89
N LYS A 246 3.01 -10.54 5.64
CA LYS A 246 1.95 -11.51 5.34
C LYS A 246 1.20 -11.06 4.08
N GLY A 247 1.34 -11.83 3.00
CA GLY A 247 0.59 -11.63 1.75
C GLY A 247 1.37 -11.09 0.55
N CYS A 248 2.68 -10.81 0.68
CA CYS A 248 3.52 -10.29 -0.42
C CYS A 248 4.86 -11.04 -0.56
N VAL A 249 4.85 -12.37 -0.35
CA VAL A 249 6.06 -13.21 -0.38
C VAL A 249 6.74 -13.18 -1.76
N VAL A 250 5.95 -13.15 -2.85
CA VAL A 250 6.48 -13.12 -4.22
C VAL A 250 7.22 -11.81 -4.48
N GLU A 251 6.64 -10.69 -4.08
CA GLU A 251 7.23 -9.36 -4.17
C GLU A 251 8.54 -9.29 -3.38
N LEU A 252 8.54 -9.82 -2.16
CA LEU A 252 9.70 -9.82 -1.29
C LEU A 252 10.87 -10.61 -1.89
N ASN A 253 10.61 -11.80 -2.47
CA ASN A 253 11.66 -12.57 -3.14
C ASN A 253 12.30 -11.79 -4.30
N LEU A 254 11.47 -11.16 -5.14
CA LEU A 254 11.96 -10.34 -6.26
C LEU A 254 12.75 -9.12 -5.78
N LEU A 255 12.30 -8.49 -4.69
CA LEU A 255 13.01 -7.39 -4.06
C LEU A 255 14.37 -7.83 -3.52
N VAL A 256 14.43 -8.92 -2.77
CA VAL A 256 15.70 -9.44 -2.20
C VAL A 256 16.69 -9.77 -3.32
N ASP A 257 16.25 -10.46 -4.37
CA ASP A 257 17.10 -10.76 -5.53
C ASP A 257 17.59 -9.48 -6.21
N TYR A 258 16.74 -8.46 -6.37
CA TYR A 258 17.13 -7.17 -6.91
C TYR A 258 18.19 -6.47 -6.04
N LEU A 259 17.99 -6.42 -4.71
CA LEU A 259 18.92 -5.79 -3.79
C LEU A 259 20.30 -6.47 -3.79
N VAL A 260 20.33 -7.81 -3.93
CA VAL A 260 21.57 -8.57 -4.13
C VAL A 260 22.26 -8.17 -5.43
N GLN A 261 21.51 -8.12 -6.55
CA GLN A 261 22.07 -7.75 -7.85
C GLN A 261 22.64 -6.32 -7.87
N LYS A 262 22.05 -5.42 -7.09
CA LYS A 262 22.54 -4.04 -6.91
C LYS A 262 23.62 -3.90 -5.83
N GLY A 263 24.00 -4.98 -5.16
CA GLY A 263 25.02 -4.98 -4.11
C GLY A 263 24.60 -4.22 -2.83
N ILE A 264 23.31 -4.00 -2.63
CA ILE A 264 22.76 -3.35 -1.43
C ILE A 264 22.78 -4.32 -0.24
N ILE A 265 22.49 -5.60 -0.52
CA ILE A 265 22.64 -6.72 0.41
C ILE A 265 23.48 -7.82 -0.27
N ASP A 266 23.97 -8.79 0.49
CA ASP A 266 24.80 -9.88 -0.02
C ASP A 266 24.32 -11.26 0.47
N ILE A 267 24.84 -12.31 -0.17
CA ILE A 267 24.47 -13.70 0.08
C ILE A 267 25.63 -14.46 0.70
N MET A 268 25.37 -15.10 1.82
CA MET A 268 26.18 -16.17 2.38
C MET A 268 25.58 -17.52 1.97
N LYS A 269 26.41 -18.42 1.44
CA LYS A 269 26.02 -19.78 1.06
C LYS A 269 26.45 -20.75 2.15
N VAL A 270 25.50 -21.43 2.77
CA VAL A 270 25.76 -22.47 3.77
C VAL A 270 25.46 -23.83 3.15
N LYS A 271 26.48 -24.71 3.16
CA LYS A 271 26.38 -26.07 2.60
C LYS A 271 25.31 -26.86 3.35
N THR A 272 24.49 -27.63 2.64
CA THR A 272 23.59 -28.61 3.26
C THR A 272 24.30 -29.97 3.38
N ASP A 273 23.55 -31.03 3.67
CA ASP A 273 24.09 -32.40 3.71
C ASP A 273 24.62 -32.87 2.34
N SER A 274 24.20 -32.23 1.24
CA SER A 274 24.71 -32.49 -0.10
C SER A 274 25.80 -31.50 -0.49
N GLU A 275 26.83 -31.96 -1.22
CA GLU A 275 27.97 -31.10 -1.54
C GLU A 275 27.68 -29.96 -2.51
N GLU A 276 26.64 -30.10 -3.31
CA GLU A 276 26.30 -29.15 -4.37
C GLU A 276 25.12 -28.24 -3.99
N ILE A 277 24.48 -28.49 -2.83
CA ILE A 277 23.28 -27.78 -2.41
C ILE A 277 23.64 -26.81 -1.29
N PHE A 278 23.29 -25.54 -1.50
CA PHE A 278 23.57 -24.46 -0.56
C PHE A 278 22.29 -23.74 -0.17
N ARG A 279 22.06 -23.57 1.13
CA ARG A 279 21.05 -22.64 1.67
C ARG A 279 21.62 -21.23 1.59
N ARG A 280 20.78 -20.28 1.15
CA ARG A 280 21.14 -18.86 1.07
C ARG A 280 20.72 -18.14 2.34
N PHE A 281 21.64 -17.36 2.87
CA PHE A 281 21.42 -16.41 3.95
C PHE A 281 21.80 -15.02 3.44
N TYR A 282 21.08 -14.01 3.90
CA TYR A 282 21.17 -12.63 3.46
C TYR A 282 21.71 -11.76 4.58
N TYR A 283 22.58 -10.80 4.24
CA TYR A 283 23.20 -9.89 5.20
C TYR A 283 23.62 -8.58 4.51
N VAL A 284 23.98 -7.57 5.30
CA VAL A 284 24.54 -6.30 4.82
C VAL A 284 26.06 -6.33 4.97
N ARG A 285 26.81 -6.04 3.89
CA ARG A 285 28.29 -6.12 3.88
C ARG A 285 28.98 -5.07 4.75
N PHE A 286 28.40 -3.87 4.87
CA PHE A 286 29.03 -2.75 5.56
C PHE A 286 28.41 -2.57 6.94
N ARG A 287 29.20 -2.91 7.98
CA ARG A 287 29.01 -2.46 9.37
C ARG A 287 29.90 -1.25 9.63
#